data_AF-A0A7S2LWE3-F1
#
_entry.id   AF-A0A7S2LWE3-F1
#
_cell.length_a   1.000
_cell.length_b   1.000
_cell.length_c   1.000
_cell.angle_alpha   90.00
_cell.angle_beta   90.00
_cell.angle_gamma   90.00
#
_symmetry.space_group_name_H-M   'P 1'
#
loop_
_entity.id
_entity.type
_entity.pdbx_description
1 polymer ?
#
loop_
_entity_poly.entity_id
_entity_poly.type
_entity_poly.pdbx_seq_one_letter_code
_entity_poly.pdbx_strand_id
1 'polypeptide(L)'
;MAPVEYILEEKASVAAATERVQAARAAKKRPDEAAALLVLARAHGAAAVFSEALLAAEQGLAIRRELKDSKGEAAMLYATAGLHLARGSAGEALHDATEALKLFQAAGDKRMESAALHAVGEARLASQEHQEVFKACDAGIAAARAAGHKRGEALIQCLMASARLSLGKAEEALAPAKDALAACAALNDIACEETALDAVIAVHAAKKTLEEAMSDVQMVRERKKSAGDKAQ
;
A
#
# COMPACT_ATOMS: atom_id res chain seq x y z
N MET A 1 6.01 -12.24 -17.89
CA MET A 1 6.73 -13.19 -17.02
C MET A 1 5.81 -14.36 -16.73
N ALA A 2 6.36 -15.57 -16.66
CA ALA A 2 5.59 -16.80 -16.46
C ALA A 2 5.34 -17.06 -14.96
N PRO A 3 4.26 -17.78 -14.57
CA PRO A 3 3.91 -18.05 -13.16
C PRO A 3 5.04 -18.71 -12.34
N VAL A 4 5.95 -19.42 -12.99
CA VAL A 4 7.06 -20.13 -12.34
C VAL A 4 8.19 -19.17 -11.92
N GLU A 5 8.46 -18.12 -12.69
CA GLU A 5 9.48 -17.11 -12.34
C GLU A 5 9.07 -16.33 -11.09
N TYR A 6 7.78 -16.01 -10.98
CA TYR A 6 7.21 -15.29 -9.85
C TYR A 6 7.35 -16.06 -8.51
N ILE A 7 7.05 -17.36 -8.52
CA ILE A 7 7.18 -18.22 -7.33
C ILE A 7 8.65 -18.35 -6.89
N LEU A 8 9.59 -18.35 -7.84
CA LEU A 8 11.02 -18.43 -7.54
C LEU A 8 11.54 -17.11 -6.93
N GLU A 9 11.07 -15.97 -7.42
CA GLU A 9 11.40 -14.65 -6.86
C GLU A 9 10.88 -14.48 -5.43
N GLU A 10 9.65 -14.88 -5.16
CA GLU A 10 9.08 -14.81 -3.81
C GLU A 10 9.83 -15.69 -2.81
N LYS A 11 10.16 -16.93 -3.20
CA LYS A 11 10.96 -17.84 -2.37
C LYS A 11 12.37 -17.31 -2.12
N ALA A 12 13.01 -16.73 -3.14
CA ALA A 12 14.32 -16.11 -2.99
C ALA A 12 14.27 -14.89 -2.04
N SER A 13 13.21 -14.08 -2.13
CA SER A 13 12.98 -12.94 -1.25
C SER A 13 12.84 -13.36 0.22
N VAL A 14 12.03 -14.39 0.50
CA VAL A 14 11.87 -14.94 1.85
C VAL A 14 13.18 -15.51 2.39
N ALA A 15 13.93 -16.25 1.56
CA ALA A 15 15.22 -16.83 1.97
C ALA A 15 16.23 -15.75 2.34
N ALA A 16 16.40 -14.72 1.50
CA ALA A 16 17.30 -13.60 1.76
C ALA A 16 16.90 -12.80 3.01
N ALA A 17 15.60 -12.57 3.22
CA ALA A 17 15.11 -11.90 4.42
C ALA A 17 15.36 -12.74 5.68
N THR A 18 15.20 -14.06 5.60
CA THR A 18 15.47 -14.99 6.71
C THR A 18 16.94 -14.99 7.11
N GLU A 19 17.84 -15.03 6.13
CA GLU A 19 19.29 -14.96 6.37
C GLU A 19 19.67 -13.65 7.07
N ARG A 20 19.09 -12.52 6.65
CA ARG A 20 19.31 -11.21 7.31
C ARG A 20 18.88 -11.23 8.78
N VAL A 21 17.75 -11.86 9.10
CA VAL A 21 17.30 -12.01 10.50
C VAL A 21 18.29 -12.86 11.29
N GLN A 22 18.74 -13.99 10.73
CA GLN A 22 19.72 -14.87 11.38
C GLN A 22 21.07 -14.17 11.61
N ALA A 23 21.57 -13.44 10.62
CA ALA A 23 22.81 -12.68 10.73
C ALA A 23 22.72 -11.59 11.80
N ALA A 24 21.61 -10.84 11.85
CA ALA A 24 21.39 -9.83 12.87
C ALA A 24 21.29 -10.42 14.29
N ARG A 25 20.63 -11.57 14.44
CA ARG A 25 20.55 -12.33 15.70
C ARG A 25 21.93 -12.83 16.14
N ALA A 26 22.70 -13.43 15.24
CA ALA A 26 24.06 -13.91 15.52
C ALA A 26 24.98 -12.76 15.95
N ALA A 27 24.84 -11.60 15.32
CA ALA A 27 25.55 -10.38 15.68
C ALA A 27 24.99 -9.67 16.92
N LYS A 28 23.89 -10.15 17.51
CA LYS A 28 23.16 -9.56 18.64
C LYS A 28 22.77 -8.09 18.41
N LYS A 29 22.50 -7.71 17.17
CA LYS A 29 22.12 -6.35 16.79
C LYS A 29 20.60 -6.22 16.75
N ARG A 30 19.99 -5.90 17.90
CA ARG A 30 18.52 -5.76 18.05
C ARG A 30 17.90 -4.80 17.01
N PRO A 31 18.44 -3.60 16.72
CA PRO A 31 17.84 -2.71 15.72
C PRO A 31 17.85 -3.32 14.30
N ASP A 32 18.95 -3.99 13.94
CA ASP A 32 19.09 -4.65 12.63
C ASP A 32 18.16 -5.86 12.53
N GLU A 33 17.97 -6.60 13.63
CA GLU A 33 17.02 -7.72 13.72
C GLU A 33 15.60 -7.22 13.46
N ALA A 34 15.18 -6.13 14.11
CA ALA A 34 13.86 -5.53 13.90
C ALA A 34 13.67 -5.03 12.46
N ALA A 35 14.72 -4.47 11.84
CA ALA A 35 14.68 -4.05 10.45
C ALA A 35 14.57 -5.24 9.48
N ALA A 36 15.31 -6.33 9.74
CA ALA A 36 15.24 -7.56 8.95
C ALA A 36 13.88 -8.25 9.09
N LEU A 37 13.29 -8.25 10.30
CA LEU A 37 11.95 -8.79 10.55
C LEU A 37 10.86 -8.05 9.78
N LEU A 38 10.97 -6.72 9.61
CA LEU A 38 10.05 -5.96 8.75
C LEU A 38 10.13 -6.43 7.29
N VAL A 39 11.34 -6.68 6.79
CA VAL A 39 11.55 -7.18 5.43
C VAL A 39 10.98 -8.60 5.29
N LEU A 40 11.21 -9.45 6.29
CA LEU A 40 10.69 -10.82 6.30
C LEU A 40 9.16 -10.85 6.34
N ALA A 41 8.54 -9.98 7.15
CA ALA A 41 7.08 -9.84 7.21
C ALA A 41 6.49 -9.47 5.83
N ARG A 42 7.11 -8.51 5.12
CA ARG A 42 6.69 -8.13 3.77
C ARG A 42 6.91 -9.24 2.74
N ALA A 43 8.03 -9.97 2.82
CA ALA A 43 8.32 -11.09 1.92
C ALA A 43 7.30 -12.23 2.07
N HIS A 44 6.98 -12.62 3.31
CA HIS A 44 5.93 -13.59 3.58
C HIS A 44 4.54 -13.07 3.15
N GLY A 45 4.25 -11.79 3.35
CA GLY A 45 3.01 -11.16 2.91
C GLY A 45 2.83 -11.20 1.38
N ALA A 46 3.90 -10.92 0.63
CA ALA A 46 3.89 -11.05 -0.83
C ALA A 46 3.60 -12.48 -1.29
N ALA A 47 4.22 -13.47 -0.63
CA ALA A 47 3.95 -14.90 -0.86
C ALA A 47 2.60 -15.39 -0.32
N ALA A 48 1.73 -14.50 0.18
CA ALA A 48 0.45 -14.80 0.84
C ALA A 48 0.53 -15.77 2.03
N VAL A 49 1.71 -15.86 2.67
CA VAL A 49 1.97 -16.67 3.85
C VAL A 49 1.75 -15.79 5.10
N PHE A 50 0.48 -15.47 5.38
CA PHE A 50 0.12 -14.42 6.36
C PHE A 50 0.46 -14.78 7.82
N SER A 51 0.42 -16.06 8.20
CA SER A 51 0.78 -16.49 9.56
C SER A 51 2.23 -16.15 9.90
N GLU A 52 3.16 -16.49 9.01
CA GLU A 52 4.60 -16.23 9.17
C GLU A 52 4.91 -14.74 9.02
N ALA A 53 4.18 -14.04 8.14
CA ALA A 53 4.30 -12.59 8.00
C ALA A 53 3.98 -11.86 9.31
N LEU A 54 2.85 -12.22 9.94
CA LEU A 54 2.41 -11.62 11.19
C LEU A 54 3.31 -12.01 12.36
N LEU A 55 3.78 -13.26 12.42
CA LEU A 55 4.75 -13.68 13.43
C LEU A 55 6.05 -12.86 13.35
N ALA A 56 6.57 -12.62 12.13
CA ALA A 56 7.74 -11.78 11.94
C ALA A 56 7.47 -10.32 12.35
N ALA A 57 6.30 -9.79 12.01
CA ALA A 57 5.88 -8.43 12.38
C ALA A 57 5.75 -8.28 13.91
N GLU A 58 5.12 -9.23 14.61
CA GLU A 58 4.99 -9.26 16.07
C GLU A 58 6.35 -9.28 16.75
N GLN A 59 7.27 -10.14 16.29
CA GLN A 59 8.64 -10.17 16.79
C GLN A 59 9.30 -8.81 16.61
N GLY A 60 9.25 -8.24 15.39
CA GLY A 60 9.87 -6.95 15.11
C GLY A 60 9.29 -5.81 15.94
N LEU A 61 7.97 -5.81 16.15
CA LEU A 61 7.25 -4.83 16.96
C LEU A 61 7.71 -4.88 18.43
N ALA A 62 7.85 -6.09 18.99
CA ALA A 62 8.36 -6.27 20.35
C ALA A 62 9.76 -5.68 20.52
N ILE A 63 10.65 -5.88 19.53
CA ILE A 63 11.99 -5.29 19.56
C ILE A 63 11.92 -3.75 19.48
N ARG A 64 11.13 -3.19 18.58
CA ARG A 64 11.01 -1.73 18.44
C ARG A 64 10.50 -1.07 19.73
N ARG A 65 9.54 -1.70 20.41
CA ARG A 65 9.03 -1.27 21.71
C ARG A 65 10.08 -1.35 22.81
N GLU A 66 10.84 -2.45 22.89
CA GLU A 66 11.97 -2.59 23.83
C GLU A 66 12.99 -1.46 23.63
N LEU A 67 13.30 -1.15 22.38
CA LEU A 67 14.24 -0.10 22.00
C LEU A 67 13.66 1.32 22.11
N LYS A 68 12.37 1.46 22.42
CA LYS A 68 11.62 2.73 22.40
C LYS A 68 11.75 3.49 21.06
N ASP A 69 11.86 2.74 19.96
CA ASP A 69 11.94 3.29 18.60
C ASP A 69 10.52 3.51 18.05
N SER A 70 9.96 4.69 18.33
CA SER A 70 8.60 5.06 17.90
C SER A 70 8.43 5.08 16.38
N LYS A 71 9.47 5.48 15.63
CA LYS A 71 9.43 5.51 14.17
C LYS A 71 9.43 4.10 13.58
N GLY A 72 10.27 3.23 14.11
CA GLY A 72 10.30 1.82 13.73
C GLY A 72 9.05 1.06 14.15
N GLU A 73 8.47 1.39 15.30
CA GLU A 73 7.17 0.87 15.74
C GLU A 73 6.06 1.25 14.77
N ALA A 74 5.95 2.54 14.39
CA ALA A 74 4.97 3.02 13.43
C ALA A 74 5.10 2.34 12.06
N ALA A 75 6.33 2.16 11.58
CA ALA A 75 6.58 1.48 10.31
C ALA A 75 6.20 0.00 10.33
N MET A 76 6.39 -0.67 11.48
CA MET A 76 5.98 -2.06 11.65
C MET A 76 4.46 -2.18 11.70
N LEU A 77 3.78 -1.35 12.52
CA LEU A 77 2.33 -1.31 12.61
C LEU A 77 1.67 -1.03 11.25
N TYR A 78 2.21 -0.08 10.48
CA TYR A 78 1.73 0.18 9.12
C TYR A 78 1.87 -1.05 8.20
N ALA A 79 2.99 -1.80 8.31
CA ALA A 79 3.16 -3.03 7.54
C ALA A 79 2.18 -4.13 8.00
N THR A 80 1.97 -4.28 9.31
CA THR A 80 0.98 -5.22 9.88
C THR A 80 -0.43 -4.89 9.41
N ALA A 81 -0.81 -3.61 9.36
CA ALA A 81 -2.10 -3.18 8.82
C ALA A 81 -2.28 -3.63 7.37
N GLY A 82 -1.25 -3.50 6.53
CA GLY A 82 -1.27 -4.00 5.15
C GLY A 82 -1.44 -5.52 5.06
N LEU A 83 -0.81 -6.29 5.96
CA LEU A 83 -1.01 -7.74 6.05
C LEU A 83 -2.45 -8.10 6.46
N HIS A 84 -3.02 -7.36 7.42
CA HIS A 84 -4.40 -7.53 7.84
C HIS A 84 -5.39 -7.19 6.71
N LEU A 85 -5.16 -6.13 5.94
CA LEU A 85 -5.97 -5.82 4.75
C LEU A 85 -5.90 -6.95 3.71
N ALA A 86 -4.69 -7.44 3.40
CA ALA A 86 -4.48 -8.49 2.42
C ALA A 86 -5.18 -9.82 2.77
N ARG A 87 -5.32 -10.13 4.07
CA ARG A 87 -6.05 -11.33 4.55
C ARG A 87 -7.55 -11.09 4.80
N GLY A 88 -8.06 -9.87 4.58
CA GLY A 88 -9.48 -9.53 4.81
C GLY A 88 -9.86 -9.19 6.26
N SER A 89 -8.89 -8.95 7.13
CA SER A 89 -9.06 -8.57 8.54
C SER A 89 -9.18 -7.05 8.69
N ALA A 90 -10.30 -6.47 8.25
CA ALA A 90 -10.49 -5.01 8.25
C ALA A 90 -10.43 -4.38 9.66
N GLY A 91 -10.93 -5.07 10.68
CA GLY A 91 -10.91 -4.58 12.07
C GLY A 91 -9.50 -4.47 12.64
N GLU A 92 -8.68 -5.53 12.50
CA GLU A 92 -7.30 -5.50 12.95
C GLU A 92 -6.45 -4.53 12.12
N ALA A 93 -6.70 -4.44 10.80
CA ALA A 93 -6.05 -3.45 9.94
C ALA A 93 -6.31 -2.02 10.40
N LEU A 94 -7.57 -1.70 10.73
CA LEU A 94 -7.95 -0.38 11.21
C LEU A 94 -7.25 -0.05 12.53
N HIS A 95 -7.15 -1.02 13.45
CA HIS A 95 -6.44 -0.85 14.71
C HIS A 95 -4.97 -0.49 14.48
N ASP A 96 -4.24 -1.32 13.73
CA ASP A 96 -2.81 -1.13 13.49
C ASP A 96 -2.52 0.14 12.69
N ALA A 97 -3.32 0.44 11.66
CA ALA A 97 -3.16 1.65 10.86
C ALA A 97 -3.41 2.92 11.68
N THR A 98 -4.38 2.89 12.61
CA THR A 98 -4.68 4.02 13.49
C THR A 98 -3.56 4.26 14.51
N GLU A 99 -2.99 3.20 15.07
CA GLU A 99 -1.84 3.33 15.98
C GLU A 99 -0.59 3.84 15.22
N ALA A 100 -0.32 3.33 14.03
CA ALA A 100 0.74 3.84 13.16
C ALA A 100 0.55 5.33 12.82
N LEU A 101 -0.68 5.73 12.49
CA LEU A 101 -1.03 7.12 12.19
C LEU A 101 -0.69 8.06 13.35
N LYS A 102 -1.08 7.71 14.58
CA LYS A 102 -0.78 8.52 15.77
C LYS A 102 0.73 8.74 15.94
N LEU A 103 1.52 7.69 15.73
CA LEU A 103 2.98 7.76 15.86
C LEU A 103 3.62 8.60 14.74
N PHE A 104 3.17 8.47 13.50
CA PHE A 104 3.66 9.31 12.40
C PHE A 104 3.28 10.79 12.57
N GLN A 105 2.09 11.07 13.09
CA GLN A 105 1.67 12.42 13.44
C GLN A 105 2.53 13.02 14.56
N ALA A 106 2.79 12.25 15.62
CA ALA A 106 3.68 12.67 16.71
C ALA A 106 5.12 12.91 16.22
N ALA A 107 5.57 12.15 15.22
CA ALA A 107 6.88 12.33 14.59
C ALA A 107 6.93 13.46 13.54
N GLY A 108 5.78 14.04 13.16
CA GLY A 108 5.69 15.02 12.08
C GLY A 108 6.00 14.46 10.69
N ASP A 109 5.96 13.14 10.50
CA ASP A 109 6.25 12.48 9.23
C ASP A 109 5.02 12.55 8.31
N LYS A 110 4.84 13.68 7.63
CA LYS A 110 3.67 13.93 6.75
C LYS A 110 3.53 12.92 5.60
N ARG A 111 4.65 12.38 5.12
CA ARG A 111 4.62 11.35 4.07
C ARG A 111 4.03 10.05 4.62
N MET A 112 4.49 9.59 5.77
CA MET A 112 3.98 8.37 6.38
C MET A 112 2.60 8.54 7.02
N GLU A 113 2.27 9.74 7.49
CA GLU A 113 0.90 10.11 7.90
C GLU A 113 -0.09 9.89 6.75
N SER A 114 0.23 10.37 5.55
CA SER A 114 -0.57 10.14 4.34
C SER A 114 -0.74 8.64 4.03
N ALA A 115 0.35 7.87 4.12
CA ALA A 115 0.31 6.43 3.89
C ALA A 115 -0.55 5.68 4.92
N ALA A 116 -0.47 6.05 6.19
CA ALA A 116 -1.31 5.48 7.24
C ALA A 116 -2.79 5.86 7.08
N LEU A 117 -3.09 7.09 6.65
CA LEU A 117 -4.46 7.53 6.34
C LEU A 117 -5.06 6.77 5.16
N HIS A 118 -4.25 6.42 4.16
CA HIS A 118 -4.69 5.51 3.09
C HIS A 118 -5.10 4.15 3.66
N ALA A 119 -4.27 3.52 4.49
CA ALA A 119 -4.58 2.22 5.10
C ALA A 119 -5.82 2.26 6.02
N VAL A 120 -5.99 3.35 6.79
CA VAL A 120 -7.22 3.59 7.57
C VAL A 120 -8.44 3.66 6.66
N GLY A 121 -8.35 4.40 5.56
CA GLY A 121 -9.45 4.53 4.62
C GLY A 121 -9.77 3.22 3.89
N GLU A 122 -8.76 2.42 3.51
CA GLU A 122 -8.96 1.08 2.95
C GLU A 122 -9.67 0.14 3.95
N ALA A 123 -9.23 0.14 5.21
CA ALA A 123 -9.85 -0.68 6.25
C ALA A 123 -11.32 -0.29 6.48
N ARG A 124 -11.61 1.01 6.53
CA ARG A 124 -12.99 1.52 6.65
C ARG A 124 -13.84 1.24 5.42
N LEU A 125 -13.26 1.28 4.23
CA LEU A 125 -13.96 0.93 3.00
C LEU A 125 -14.36 -0.56 3.00
N ALA A 126 -13.45 -1.44 3.43
CA ALA A 126 -13.72 -2.86 3.61
C ALA A 126 -14.82 -3.12 4.66
N SER A 127 -14.91 -2.30 5.70
CA SER A 127 -15.97 -2.31 6.72
C SER A 127 -17.26 -1.56 6.34
N GLN A 128 -17.37 -1.03 5.11
CA GLN A 128 -18.51 -0.24 4.62
C GLN A 128 -18.80 1.06 5.40
N GLU A 129 -17.80 1.60 6.10
CA GLU A 129 -17.89 2.89 6.83
C GLU A 129 -17.65 4.09 5.90
N HIS A 130 -18.45 4.22 4.83
CA HIS A 130 -18.17 5.11 3.70
C HIS A 130 -17.95 6.59 4.06
N GLN A 131 -18.68 7.14 5.03
CA GLN A 131 -18.50 8.55 5.44
C GLN A 131 -17.12 8.82 6.04
N GLU A 132 -16.57 7.85 6.75
CA GLU A 132 -15.29 7.98 7.42
C GLU A 132 -14.11 7.78 6.46
N VAL A 133 -14.33 7.05 5.35
CA VAL A 133 -13.35 6.94 4.26
C VAL A 133 -13.03 8.32 3.69
N PHE A 134 -14.05 9.15 3.41
CA PHE A 134 -13.82 10.50 2.86
C PHE A 134 -13.01 11.39 3.82
N LYS A 135 -13.29 11.32 5.14
CA LYS A 135 -12.48 12.05 6.13
C LYS A 135 -11.02 11.62 6.12
N ALA A 136 -10.76 10.31 6.03
CA ALA A 136 -9.41 9.77 5.92
C ALA A 136 -8.74 10.21 4.61
N CYS A 137 -9.46 10.20 3.50
CA CYS A 137 -8.94 10.65 2.20
C CYS A 137 -8.60 12.14 2.20
N ASP A 138 -9.48 13.01 2.71
CA ASP A 138 -9.24 14.45 2.76
C ASP A 138 -8.00 14.79 3.61
N ALA A 139 -7.91 14.19 4.79
CA ALA A 139 -6.74 14.33 5.66
C ALA A 139 -5.47 13.79 4.98
N GLY A 140 -5.57 12.64 4.30
CA GLY A 140 -4.44 11.98 3.66
C GLY A 140 -3.91 12.74 2.44
N ILE A 141 -4.80 13.37 1.65
CA ILE A 141 -4.44 14.27 0.56
C ILE A 141 -3.74 15.52 1.11
N ALA A 142 -4.27 16.11 2.19
CA ALA A 142 -3.64 17.27 2.83
C ALA A 142 -2.22 16.93 3.33
N ALA A 143 -2.03 15.77 3.96
CA ALA A 143 -0.73 15.28 4.39
C ALA A 143 0.22 15.01 3.20
N ALA A 144 -0.28 14.38 2.12
CA ALA A 144 0.50 14.13 0.91
C ALA A 144 1.00 15.43 0.28
N ARG A 145 0.12 16.43 0.14
CA ARG A 145 0.46 17.75 -0.40
C ARG A 145 1.48 18.47 0.46
N ALA A 146 1.31 18.46 1.78
CA ALA A 146 2.26 19.04 2.72
C ALA A 146 3.65 18.39 2.62
N ALA A 147 3.72 17.10 2.27
CA ALA A 147 4.97 16.36 2.05
C ALA A 147 5.50 16.43 0.61
N GLY A 148 4.79 17.06 -0.33
CA GLY A 148 5.09 16.97 -1.77
C GLY A 148 5.00 15.54 -2.34
N HIS A 149 4.30 14.63 -1.66
CA HIS A 149 4.23 13.20 -1.97
C HIS A 149 3.14 12.91 -3.03
N LYS A 150 3.42 13.28 -4.28
CA LYS A 150 2.48 13.13 -5.41
C LYS A 150 1.97 11.70 -5.60
N ARG A 151 2.83 10.68 -5.42
CA ARG A 151 2.43 9.27 -5.50
C ARG A 151 1.34 8.94 -4.45
N GLY A 152 1.52 9.37 -3.20
CA GLY A 152 0.55 9.13 -2.14
C GLY A 152 -0.77 9.86 -2.36
N GLU A 153 -0.73 11.09 -2.88
CA GLU A 153 -1.94 11.83 -3.26
C GLU A 153 -2.75 11.06 -4.31
N ALA A 154 -2.10 10.56 -5.37
CA ALA A 154 -2.77 9.78 -6.41
C ALA A 154 -3.42 8.50 -5.86
N LEU A 155 -2.72 7.75 -5.01
CA LEU A 155 -3.26 6.52 -4.41
C LEU A 155 -4.51 6.81 -3.55
N ILE A 156 -4.50 7.90 -2.77
CA ILE A 156 -5.66 8.29 -1.97
C ILE A 156 -6.83 8.76 -2.84
N GLN A 157 -6.55 9.38 -3.99
CA GLN A 157 -7.59 9.70 -4.96
C GLN A 157 -8.22 8.43 -5.56
N CYS A 158 -7.44 7.38 -5.82
CA CYS A 158 -7.97 6.07 -6.22
C CYS A 158 -8.90 5.49 -5.14
N LEU A 159 -8.48 5.52 -3.87
CA LEU A 159 -9.31 5.08 -2.75
C LEU A 159 -10.63 5.88 -2.66
N MET A 160 -10.57 7.20 -2.86
CA MET A 160 -11.77 8.04 -2.88
C MET A 160 -12.70 7.70 -4.04
N ALA A 161 -12.16 7.36 -5.22
CA ALA A 161 -12.95 6.88 -6.35
C ALA A 161 -13.65 5.55 -6.02
N SER A 162 -12.94 4.61 -5.40
CA SER A 162 -13.51 3.33 -4.92
C SER A 162 -14.64 3.56 -3.90
N ALA A 163 -14.47 4.50 -2.97
CA ALA A 163 -15.52 4.87 -2.02
C ALA A 163 -16.76 5.50 -2.67
N ARG A 164 -16.58 6.28 -3.76
CA ARG A 164 -17.70 6.81 -4.55
C ARG A 164 -18.42 5.70 -5.31
N LEU A 165 -17.68 4.73 -5.85
CA LEU A 165 -18.27 3.57 -6.51
C LEU A 165 -19.12 2.72 -5.56
N SER A 166 -18.65 2.47 -4.34
CA SER A 166 -19.45 1.73 -3.34
C SER A 166 -20.75 2.44 -2.96
N LEU A 167 -20.83 3.76 -3.17
CA LEU A 167 -22.05 4.57 -2.99
C LEU A 167 -22.90 4.71 -4.26
N GLY A 168 -22.55 4.02 -5.35
CA GLY A 168 -23.25 4.12 -6.65
C GLY A 168 -22.98 5.42 -7.41
N LYS A 169 -22.03 6.24 -6.96
CA LYS A 169 -21.68 7.54 -7.55
C LYS A 169 -20.59 7.40 -8.62
N ALA A 170 -20.79 6.51 -9.58
CA ALA A 170 -19.79 6.19 -10.61
C ALA A 170 -19.41 7.40 -11.48
N GLU A 171 -20.36 8.30 -11.74
CA GLU A 171 -20.10 9.55 -12.46
C GLU A 171 -19.12 10.48 -11.72
N GLU A 172 -19.22 10.56 -10.39
CA GLU A 172 -18.33 11.38 -9.57
C GLU A 172 -16.94 10.73 -9.36
N ALA A 173 -16.79 9.45 -9.70
CA ALA A 173 -15.57 8.67 -9.49
C ALA A 173 -14.61 8.70 -10.69
N LEU A 174 -15.11 8.89 -11.91
CA LEU A 174 -14.33 8.72 -13.14
C LEU A 174 -13.21 9.76 -13.30
N ALA A 175 -13.55 11.04 -13.20
CA ALA A 175 -12.56 12.11 -13.37
C ALA A 175 -11.41 12.00 -12.35
N PRO A 176 -11.66 11.85 -11.03
CA PRO A 176 -10.59 11.63 -10.06
C PRO A 176 -9.74 10.39 -10.33
N ALA A 177 -10.35 9.28 -10.76
CA ALA A 177 -9.60 8.06 -11.09
C ALA A 177 -8.68 8.28 -12.30
N LYS A 178 -9.14 8.98 -13.33
CA LYS A 178 -8.32 9.35 -14.51
C LYS A 178 -7.22 10.36 -14.16
N ASP A 179 -7.51 11.32 -13.28
CA ASP A 179 -6.51 12.27 -12.78
C ASP A 179 -5.40 11.57 -12.00
N ALA A 180 -5.76 10.60 -11.13
CA ALA A 180 -4.80 9.78 -10.41
C ALA A 180 -3.95 8.93 -11.37
N LEU A 181 -4.56 8.33 -12.40
CA LEU A 181 -3.85 7.57 -13.44
C LEU A 181 -2.84 8.45 -14.19
N ALA A 182 -3.26 9.65 -14.61
CA ALA A 182 -2.38 10.61 -15.26
C ALA A 182 -1.23 11.06 -14.34
N ALA A 183 -1.51 11.28 -13.05
CA ALA A 183 -0.50 11.63 -12.06
C ALA A 183 0.53 10.50 -11.86
N CYS A 184 0.08 9.24 -11.72
CA CYS A 184 0.98 8.09 -11.63
C CYS A 184 1.82 7.92 -12.91
N ALA A 185 1.23 8.09 -14.10
CA ALA A 185 1.94 8.02 -15.37
C ALA A 185 3.03 9.12 -15.48
N ALA A 186 2.74 10.34 -15.04
CA ALA A 186 3.72 11.43 -15.01
C ALA A 186 4.90 11.18 -14.06
N LEU A 187 4.73 10.31 -13.07
CA LEU A 187 5.79 9.87 -12.16
C LEU A 187 6.64 8.72 -12.73
N ASN A 188 6.28 8.16 -13.89
CA ASN A 188 6.84 6.91 -14.44
C ASN A 188 6.78 5.75 -13.44
N ASP A 189 5.70 5.70 -12.66
CA ASP A 189 5.53 4.74 -11.58
C ASP A 189 4.53 3.65 -11.97
N ILE A 190 5.07 2.54 -12.48
CA ILE A 190 4.29 1.42 -13.03
C ILE A 190 3.30 0.86 -12.01
N ALA A 191 3.73 0.68 -10.76
CA ALA A 191 2.88 0.12 -9.72
C ALA A 191 1.74 1.07 -9.31
N CYS A 192 2.03 2.38 -9.23
CA CYS A 192 1.00 3.40 -9.01
C CYS A 192 0.00 3.42 -10.18
N GLU A 193 0.52 3.36 -11.41
CA GLU A 193 -0.28 3.39 -12.64
C GLU A 193 -1.22 2.18 -12.74
N GLU A 194 -0.78 0.99 -12.30
CA GLU A 194 -1.63 -0.21 -12.20
C GLU A 194 -2.78 -0.01 -11.22
N THR A 195 -2.50 0.44 -10.00
CA THR A 195 -3.54 0.69 -9.00
C THR A 195 -4.55 1.74 -9.48
N ALA A 196 -4.08 2.79 -10.14
CA ALA A 196 -4.96 3.82 -10.69
C ALA A 196 -5.77 3.32 -11.90
N LEU A 197 -5.17 2.47 -12.74
CA LEU A 197 -5.86 1.83 -13.85
C LEU A 197 -6.98 0.91 -13.35
N ASP A 198 -6.73 0.13 -12.29
CA ASP A 198 -7.75 -0.74 -11.67
C ASP A 198 -8.95 0.08 -11.19
N ALA A 199 -8.70 1.25 -10.58
CA ALA A 199 -9.77 2.16 -10.19
C ALA A 199 -10.56 2.66 -11.41
N VAL A 200 -9.89 3.07 -12.49
CA VAL A 200 -10.55 3.51 -13.75
C VAL A 200 -11.39 2.39 -14.38
N ILE A 201 -10.85 1.16 -14.44
CA ILE A 201 -11.57 -0.01 -14.95
C ILE A 201 -12.82 -0.28 -14.11
N ALA A 202 -12.71 -0.23 -12.78
CA ALA A 202 -13.84 -0.43 -11.87
C ALA A 202 -14.94 0.62 -12.10
N VAL A 203 -14.56 1.89 -12.36
CA VAL A 203 -15.53 2.93 -12.70
C VAL A 203 -16.22 2.66 -14.03
N HIS A 204 -15.46 2.33 -15.08
CA HIS A 204 -16.04 2.02 -16.38
C HIS A 204 -16.96 0.79 -16.35
N ALA A 205 -16.61 -0.23 -15.57
CA ALA A 205 -17.46 -1.39 -15.34
C ALA A 205 -18.80 -1.00 -14.71
N ALA A 206 -18.79 -0.15 -13.67
CA ALA A 206 -20.01 0.36 -13.03
C ALA A 206 -20.85 1.22 -13.99
N LYS A 207 -20.20 2.01 -14.86
CA LYS A 207 -20.84 2.83 -15.90
C LYS A 207 -21.27 2.05 -17.14
N LYS A 208 -20.93 0.75 -17.26
CA LYS A 208 -21.13 -0.07 -18.46
C LYS A 208 -20.46 0.50 -19.73
N THR A 209 -19.31 1.15 -19.56
CA THR A 209 -18.51 1.79 -20.64
C THR A 209 -17.21 1.00 -20.87
N LEU A 210 -17.35 -0.31 -21.13
CA LEU A 210 -16.20 -1.23 -21.21
C LEU A 210 -15.25 -0.94 -22.39
N GLU A 211 -15.73 -0.35 -23.47
CA GLU A 211 -14.90 0.05 -24.61
C GLU A 211 -13.87 1.11 -24.22
N GLU A 212 -14.26 2.07 -23.38
CA GLU A 212 -13.37 3.10 -22.86
C GLU A 212 -12.32 2.51 -21.91
N ALA A 213 -12.73 1.54 -21.06
CA ALA A 213 -11.79 0.81 -20.20
C ALA A 213 -10.71 0.07 -21.01
N MET A 214 -11.11 -0.58 -22.12
CA MET A 214 -10.18 -1.28 -23.01
C MET A 214 -9.17 -0.32 -23.65
N SER A 215 -9.61 0.89 -24.00
CA SER A 215 -8.72 1.94 -24.50
C SER A 215 -7.70 2.39 -23.45
N ASP A 216 -8.14 2.63 -22.22
CA ASP A 216 -7.24 3.00 -21.11
C ASP A 216 -6.23 1.89 -20.81
N VAL A 217 -6.66 0.61 -20.81
CA VAL A 217 -5.77 -0.55 -20.64
C VAL A 217 -4.72 -0.62 -21.75
N GLN A 218 -5.13 -0.42 -23.00
CA GLN A 218 -4.21 -0.47 -24.13
C GLN A 218 -3.17 0.67 -24.06
N MET A 219 -3.59 1.89 -23.73
CA MET A 219 -2.69 3.03 -23.53
C MET A 219 -1.63 2.73 -22.47
N VAL A 220 -2.03 2.21 -21.31
CA VAL A 220 -1.08 1.87 -20.22
C VAL A 220 -0.12 0.76 -20.66
N ARG A 221 -0.60 -0.26 -21.38
CA ARG A 221 0.26 -1.35 -21.90
C ARG A 221 1.30 -0.83 -22.90
N GLU A 222 0.90 0.04 -23.82
CA GLU A 222 1.81 0.63 -24.82
C GLU A 222 2.88 1.48 -24.14
N ARG A 223 2.52 2.27 -23.13
CA ARG A 223 3.48 3.03 -22.32
C ARG A 223 4.49 2.12 -21.64
N LYS A 224 4.04 1.06 -20.96
CA LYS A 224 4.94 0.10 -20.28
C LYS A 224 5.91 -0.57 -21.25
N LYS A 225 5.45 -0.95 -22.44
CA LYS A 225 6.32 -1.51 -23.47
C LYS A 225 7.39 -0.51 -23.90
N SER A 226 6.99 0.73 -24.19
CA SER A 226 7.93 1.79 -24.58
C SER A 226 8.93 2.18 -23.48
N ALA A 227 8.56 2.00 -22.21
CA ALA A 227 9.46 2.23 -21.06
C ALA A 227 10.45 1.07 -20.88
N GLY A 228 10.02 -0.18 -21.08
CA GLY A 228 10.88 -1.36 -21.05
C GLY A 228 11.92 -1.37 -22.17
N ASP A 229 11.53 -0.96 -23.39
CA ASP A 229 12.43 -0.89 -24.54
C ASP A 229 13.50 0.21 -24.40
N LYS A 230 13.30 1.21 -23.53
CA LYS A 230 14.28 2.28 -23.24
C LYS A 230 15.24 1.95 -22.10
N ALA A 231 15.00 0.85 -21.37
CA ALA A 231 15.80 0.42 -20.23
C ALA A 231 16.78 -0.72 -20.57
N GLN A 232 16.78 -1.21 -21.82
CA GLN A 232 17.73 -2.16 -22.39
C GLN A 232 18.81 -1.44 -23.21
#